data_AF-A0A0W7THQ8-F1
#
_entry.id   AF-A0A0W7THQ8-F1
#
_cell.length_a   1.000
_cell.length_b   1.000
_cell.length_c   1.000
_cell.angle_alpha   90.00
_cell.angle_beta   90.00
_cell.angle_gamma   90.00
#
_symmetry.space_group_name_H-M   'P 1'
#
loop_
_entity.id
_entity.type
_entity.pdbx_description
1 polymer ?
#
loop_
_entity_poly.entity_id
_entity_poly.type
_entity_poly.pdbx_seq_one_letter_code
_entity_poly.pdbx_strand_id
1 'polypeptide(L)'
;MALDSVTKEIQASAEASVAKIREDQAKEIAAIKEQTDAQIAKMKEAQEKKVAAAKEMLGRQERSSAELESKKIVLAKQKEVLGQAFDSALAELENAPRSKRLADYKAMVASAKTVIPDPIAVMSPKEDFTATELGVRSVETDALVASGLILRSEDGSFEADMQYRVILQGIWDKNLKKISDILFG
;
A
#
# COMPACT_ATOMS: atom_id res chain seq x y z
N MET A 1 46.79 -91.21 19.91
CA MET A 1 45.40 -91.72 19.98
C MET A 1 44.52 -90.90 20.92
N ALA A 2 44.73 -90.88 22.25
CA ALA A 2 43.91 -90.05 23.14
C ALA A 2 44.11 -88.52 22.90
N LEU A 3 45.37 -88.06 22.80
CA LEU A 3 45.70 -86.66 22.55
C LEU A 3 45.22 -86.14 21.19
N ASP A 4 45.31 -86.95 20.13
CA ASP A 4 44.82 -86.58 18.78
C ASP A 4 43.30 -86.41 18.70
N SER A 5 42.56 -87.14 19.55
CA SER A 5 41.11 -86.99 19.64
C SER A 5 40.74 -85.68 20.36
N VAL A 6 41.48 -85.34 21.41
CA VAL A 6 41.29 -84.11 22.18
C VAL A 6 41.64 -82.87 21.35
N THR A 7 42.73 -82.90 20.56
CA THR A 7 43.04 -81.80 19.63
C THR A 7 41.97 -81.63 18.55
N LYS A 8 41.43 -82.72 17.99
CA LYS A 8 40.32 -82.64 17.03
C LYS A 8 39.05 -82.07 17.64
N GLU A 9 38.70 -82.44 18.86
CA GLU A 9 37.54 -81.87 19.57
C GLU A 9 37.72 -80.37 19.86
N ILE A 10 38.92 -79.97 20.30
CA ILE A 10 39.25 -78.54 20.52
C ILE A 10 39.13 -77.76 19.20
N GLN A 11 39.61 -78.32 18.10
CA GLN A 11 39.59 -77.68 16.79
C GLN A 11 38.17 -77.57 16.23
N ALA A 12 37.37 -78.63 16.35
CA ALA A 12 35.95 -78.62 15.98
C ALA A 12 35.14 -77.63 16.84
N SER A 13 35.42 -77.55 18.14
CA SER A 13 34.79 -76.59 19.06
C SER A 13 35.19 -75.14 18.73
N ALA A 14 36.45 -74.91 18.36
CA ALA A 14 36.93 -73.60 17.94
C ALA A 14 36.28 -73.17 16.62
N GLU A 15 36.18 -74.06 15.63
CA GLU A 15 35.51 -73.80 14.35
C GLU A 15 34.02 -73.51 14.53
N ALA A 16 33.32 -74.28 15.39
CA ALA A 16 31.93 -74.02 15.74
C ALA A 16 31.75 -72.66 16.42
N SER A 17 32.69 -72.26 17.29
CA SER A 17 32.67 -70.95 17.95
C SER A 17 32.88 -69.81 16.96
N VAL A 18 33.83 -69.95 16.02
CA VAL A 18 34.07 -68.96 14.96
C VAL A 18 32.86 -68.85 14.02
N ALA A 19 32.24 -69.97 13.66
CA ALA A 19 31.03 -69.98 12.83
C ALA A 19 29.88 -69.22 13.52
N LYS A 20 29.68 -69.48 14.82
CA LYS A 20 28.66 -68.78 15.62
C LYS A 20 28.91 -67.27 15.71
N ILE A 21 30.15 -66.86 15.96
CA ILE A 21 30.52 -65.43 15.99
C ILE A 21 30.23 -64.76 14.65
N ARG A 22 30.55 -65.41 13.52
CA ARG A 22 30.27 -64.88 12.19
C ARG A 22 28.79 -64.77 11.90
N GLU A 23 27.99 -65.75 12.34
CA GLU A 23 26.55 -65.72 12.19
C GLU A 23 25.93 -64.59 13.01
N ASP A 24 26.36 -64.42 14.26
CA ASP A 24 25.90 -63.35 15.14
C ASP A 24 26.30 -61.96 14.59
N GLN A 25 27.54 -61.80 14.10
CA GLN A 25 27.99 -60.59 13.41
C GLN A 25 27.18 -60.29 12.14
N ALA A 26 26.88 -61.30 11.33
CA ALA A 26 26.08 -61.12 10.13
C ALA A 26 24.65 -60.65 10.46
N LYS A 27 24.04 -61.20 11.52
CA LYS A 27 22.74 -60.76 12.03
C LYS A 27 22.79 -59.33 12.55
N GLU A 28 23.83 -58.97 13.31
CA GLU A 28 23.99 -57.61 13.84
C GLU A 28 24.19 -56.58 12.72
N ILE A 29 25.02 -56.89 11.71
CA ILE A 29 25.21 -56.03 10.54
C ILE A 29 23.89 -55.85 9.77
N ALA A 30 23.12 -56.92 9.59
CA ALA A 30 21.81 -56.85 8.92
C ALA A 30 20.83 -55.96 9.71
N ALA A 31 20.76 -56.13 11.03
CA ALA A 31 19.92 -55.32 11.89
C ALA A 31 20.31 -53.82 11.87
N ILE A 32 21.61 -53.51 11.91
CA ILE A 32 22.10 -52.13 11.82
C ILE A 32 21.72 -51.50 10.48
N LYS A 33 21.86 -52.24 9.36
CA LYS A 33 21.49 -51.75 8.03
C LYS A 33 19.99 -51.47 7.95
N GLU A 34 19.15 -52.41 8.38
CA GLU A 34 17.70 -52.25 8.36
C GLU A 34 17.25 -51.05 9.22
N GLN A 35 17.84 -50.89 10.42
CA GLN A 35 17.57 -49.74 11.27
C GLN A 35 18.02 -48.42 10.61
N THR A 36 19.18 -48.42 9.96
CA THR A 36 19.71 -47.24 9.27
C THR A 36 18.84 -46.85 8.09
N ASP A 37 18.40 -47.83 7.29
CA ASP A 37 17.51 -47.61 6.14
C ASP A 37 16.15 -47.08 6.60
N ALA A 38 15.59 -47.61 7.69
CA ALA A 38 14.37 -47.11 8.29
C ALA A 38 14.51 -45.66 8.80
N GLN A 39 15.66 -45.31 9.40
CA GLN A 39 15.95 -43.94 9.82
C GLN A 39 16.09 -42.99 8.63
N ILE A 40 16.79 -43.39 7.57
CA ILE A 40 16.94 -42.62 6.34
C ILE A 40 15.57 -42.38 5.69
N ALA A 41 14.73 -43.42 5.59
CA ALA A 41 13.39 -43.31 5.03
C ALA A 41 12.53 -42.31 5.82
N LYS A 42 12.55 -42.40 7.17
CA LYS A 42 11.84 -41.47 8.05
C LYS A 42 12.35 -40.04 7.92
N MET A 43 13.67 -39.84 7.83
CA MET A 43 14.26 -38.51 7.62
C MET A 43 13.85 -37.93 6.27
N LYS A 44 13.85 -38.74 5.21
CA LYS A 44 13.45 -38.32 3.87
C LYS A 44 11.98 -37.90 3.83
N GLU A 45 11.08 -38.69 4.38
CA GLU A 45 9.65 -38.37 4.44
C GLU A 45 9.40 -37.08 5.26
N ALA A 46 10.08 -36.93 6.40
CA ALA A 46 9.98 -35.72 7.21
C ALA A 46 10.47 -34.48 6.46
N GLN A 47 11.56 -34.61 5.70
CA GLN A 47 12.11 -33.52 4.91
C GLN A 47 11.23 -33.18 3.71
N GLU A 48 10.67 -34.17 3.02
CA GLU A 48 9.72 -33.96 1.92
C GLU A 48 8.47 -33.20 2.40
N LYS A 49 7.91 -33.58 3.56
CA LYS A 49 6.78 -32.85 4.17
C LYS A 49 7.15 -31.41 4.51
N LYS A 50 8.34 -31.17 5.09
CA LYS A 50 8.82 -29.81 5.39
C LYS A 50 8.98 -28.96 4.13
N VAL A 51 9.56 -29.53 3.07
CA VAL A 51 9.75 -28.83 1.79
C VAL A 51 8.41 -28.52 1.13
N ALA A 52 7.45 -29.46 1.15
CA ALA A 52 6.11 -29.23 0.62
C ALA A 52 5.40 -28.09 1.36
N ALA A 53 5.43 -28.11 2.70
CA ALA A 53 4.84 -27.04 3.52
C ALA A 53 5.51 -25.68 3.28
N ALA A 54 6.84 -25.65 3.17
CA ALA A 54 7.58 -24.42 2.88
C ALA A 54 7.24 -23.85 1.49
N LYS A 55 7.13 -24.71 0.47
CA LYS A 55 6.70 -24.30 -0.88
C LYS A 55 5.30 -23.70 -0.87
N GLU A 56 4.37 -24.32 -0.15
CA GLU A 56 3.01 -23.80 -0.05
C GLU A 56 2.99 -22.44 0.68
N MET A 57 3.72 -22.32 1.79
CA MET A 57 3.83 -21.07 2.53
C MET A 57 4.41 -19.94 1.66
N LEU A 58 5.52 -20.21 0.95
CA LEU A 58 6.13 -19.25 0.03
C LEU A 58 5.16 -18.87 -1.09
N GLY A 59 4.47 -19.85 -1.69
CA GLY A 59 3.47 -19.59 -2.72
C GLY A 59 2.33 -18.70 -2.24
N ARG A 60 1.85 -18.88 -1.00
CA ARG A 60 0.84 -18.00 -0.38
C ARG A 60 1.40 -16.60 -0.15
N GLN A 61 2.63 -16.48 0.37
CA GLN A 61 3.27 -15.21 0.65
C GLN A 61 3.51 -14.39 -0.63
N GLU A 62 3.99 -15.03 -1.69
CA GLU A 62 4.23 -14.38 -2.99
C GLU A 62 2.92 -13.87 -3.61
N ARG A 63 1.85 -14.67 -3.57
CA ARG A 63 0.53 -14.24 -4.08
C ARG A 63 -0.01 -13.06 -3.29
N SER A 64 0.01 -13.12 -1.96
CA SER A 64 -0.44 -12.02 -1.12
C SER A 64 0.39 -10.75 -1.37
N SER A 65 1.70 -10.88 -1.51
CA SER A 65 2.58 -9.74 -1.82
C SER A 65 2.28 -9.15 -3.20
N ALA A 66 2.09 -9.99 -4.21
CA ALA A 66 1.74 -9.55 -5.56
C ALA A 66 0.37 -8.85 -5.61
N GLU A 67 -0.63 -9.37 -4.89
CA GLU A 67 -1.94 -8.74 -4.77
C GLU A 67 -1.86 -7.36 -4.09
N LEU A 68 -1.06 -7.24 -3.03
CA LEU A 68 -0.87 -5.97 -2.34
C LEU A 68 -0.17 -4.93 -3.23
N GLU A 69 0.89 -5.33 -3.93
CA GLU A 69 1.61 -4.42 -4.83
C GLU A 69 0.73 -4.02 -6.02
N SER A 70 -0.05 -4.96 -6.58
CA SER A 70 -1.02 -4.65 -7.63
C SER A 70 -2.05 -3.61 -7.15
N LYS A 71 -2.66 -3.81 -5.97
CA LYS A 71 -3.60 -2.84 -5.39
C LYS A 71 -2.96 -1.47 -5.17
N LYS A 72 -1.72 -1.44 -4.68
CA LYS A 72 -0.98 -0.20 -4.45
C LYS A 72 -0.74 0.56 -5.75
N ILE A 73 -0.35 -0.13 -6.82
CA ILE A 73 -0.17 0.49 -8.15
C ILE A 73 -1.48 1.08 -8.65
N VAL A 74 -2.58 0.33 -8.56
CA VAL A 74 -3.91 0.80 -8.99
C VAL A 74 -4.33 2.03 -8.20
N LEU A 75 -4.25 2.00 -6.87
CA LEU A 75 -4.62 3.13 -6.01
C LEU A 75 -3.75 4.37 -6.27
N ALA A 76 -2.45 4.18 -6.51
CA ALA A 76 -1.56 5.28 -6.86
C ALA A 76 -1.99 5.94 -8.18
N LYS A 77 -2.32 5.14 -9.21
CA LYS A 77 -2.81 5.67 -10.48
C LYS A 77 -4.18 6.33 -10.38
N GLN A 78 -5.10 5.78 -9.59
CA GLN A 78 -6.39 6.42 -9.32
C GLN A 78 -6.19 7.79 -8.65
N LYS A 79 -5.27 7.89 -7.68
CA LYS A 79 -4.95 9.18 -7.04
C LYS A 79 -4.37 10.19 -8.03
N GLU A 80 -3.48 9.76 -8.92
CA GLU A 80 -2.94 10.63 -9.99
C GLU A 80 -4.06 11.17 -10.89
N VAL A 81 -4.98 10.29 -11.34
CA VAL A 81 -6.11 10.67 -12.20
C VAL A 81 -7.06 11.65 -11.48
N LEU A 82 -7.36 11.40 -10.20
CA LEU A 82 -8.16 12.33 -9.40
C LEU A 82 -7.49 13.71 -9.29
N GLY A 83 -6.18 13.75 -9.07
CA GLY A 83 -5.42 14.99 -9.04
C GLY A 83 -5.47 15.75 -10.38
N GLN A 84 -5.27 15.04 -11.49
CA GLN A 84 -5.37 15.63 -12.83
C GLN A 84 -6.76 16.20 -13.12
N ALA A 85 -7.81 15.49 -12.73
CA ALA A 85 -9.19 15.95 -12.89
C ALA A 85 -9.46 17.20 -12.03
N PHE A 86 -8.98 17.23 -10.79
CA PHE A 86 -9.07 18.40 -9.92
C PHE A 86 -8.36 19.62 -10.53
N ASP A 87 -7.10 19.45 -10.94
CA ASP A 87 -6.30 20.54 -11.50
C ASP A 87 -6.87 21.04 -12.83
N SER A 88 -7.43 20.14 -13.65
CA SER A 88 -8.09 20.52 -14.91
C SER A 88 -9.36 21.33 -14.65
N ALA A 89 -10.21 20.89 -13.72
CA ALA A 89 -11.41 21.62 -13.33
C ALA A 89 -11.07 22.99 -12.72
N LEU A 90 -10.01 23.06 -11.91
CA LEU A 90 -9.53 24.33 -11.37
C LEU A 90 -9.06 25.25 -12.49
N ALA A 91 -8.23 24.76 -13.41
CA ALA A 91 -7.75 25.55 -14.53
C ALA A 91 -8.90 26.09 -15.41
N GLU A 92 -9.98 25.34 -15.58
CA GLU A 92 -11.18 25.82 -16.29
C GLU A 92 -11.87 26.98 -15.54
N LEU A 93 -11.92 26.95 -14.21
CA LEU A 93 -12.45 28.05 -13.40
C LEU A 93 -11.55 29.29 -13.47
N GLU A 94 -10.23 29.10 -13.34
CA GLU A 94 -9.26 30.20 -13.36
C GLU A 94 -9.18 30.88 -14.74
N ASN A 95 -9.26 30.10 -15.81
CA ASN A 95 -9.21 30.59 -17.19
C ASN A 95 -10.59 30.97 -17.76
N ALA A 96 -11.63 30.96 -16.93
CA ALA A 96 -12.95 31.39 -17.35
C ALA A 96 -12.94 32.85 -17.88
N PRO A 97 -13.80 33.20 -18.84
CA PRO A 97 -13.91 34.57 -19.32
C PRO A 97 -14.21 35.56 -18.19
N ARG A 98 -13.68 36.78 -18.29
CA ARG A 98 -13.85 37.84 -17.28
C ARG A 98 -15.31 38.04 -16.83
N SER A 99 -16.26 37.96 -17.77
CA SER A 99 -17.70 38.11 -17.46
C SER A 99 -18.22 37.00 -16.53
N LYS A 100 -17.77 35.76 -16.72
CA LYS A 100 -18.10 34.63 -15.86
C LYS A 100 -17.43 34.77 -14.50
N ARG A 101 -16.12 35.08 -14.46
CA ARG A 101 -15.41 35.31 -13.19
C ARG A 101 -16.02 36.45 -12.38
N LEU A 102 -16.46 37.53 -13.02
CA LEU A 102 -17.15 38.63 -12.34
C LEU A 102 -18.45 38.16 -11.68
N ALA A 103 -19.24 37.32 -12.35
CA ALA A 103 -20.47 36.77 -11.80
C ALA A 103 -20.17 35.85 -10.61
N ASP A 104 -19.16 34.99 -10.73
CA ASP A 104 -18.72 34.09 -9.66
C ASP A 104 -18.22 34.89 -8.45
N TYR A 105 -17.39 35.92 -8.66
CA TYR A 105 -16.86 36.77 -7.60
C TYR A 105 -17.96 37.56 -6.87
N LYS A 106 -18.96 38.07 -7.60
CA LYS A 106 -20.14 38.69 -6.98
C LYS A 106 -20.91 37.71 -6.10
N ALA A 107 -21.05 36.46 -6.54
CA ALA A 107 -21.72 35.43 -5.74
C ALA A 107 -20.92 35.08 -4.47
N MET A 108 -19.60 35.00 -4.57
CA MET A 108 -18.71 34.81 -3.42
C MET A 108 -18.83 35.96 -2.40
N VAL A 109 -18.82 37.20 -2.89
CA VAL A 109 -19.03 38.40 -2.07
C VAL A 109 -20.40 38.38 -1.40
N ALA A 110 -21.46 38.05 -2.14
CA ALA A 110 -22.81 37.96 -1.59
C ALA A 110 -22.92 36.91 -0.47
N SER A 111 -22.26 35.76 -0.65
CA SER A 111 -22.18 34.71 0.38
C SER A 111 -21.46 35.22 1.63
N ALA A 112 -20.30 35.83 1.47
CA ALA A 112 -19.51 36.35 2.58
C ALA A 112 -20.17 37.52 3.32
N LYS A 113 -20.98 38.34 2.65
CA LYS A 113 -21.70 39.47 3.25
C LYS A 113 -22.67 39.08 4.37
N THR A 114 -23.05 37.81 4.44
CA THR A 114 -23.82 37.27 5.57
C THR A 114 -23.04 37.30 6.89
N VAL A 115 -21.70 37.29 6.82
CA VAL A 115 -20.79 37.29 7.97
C VAL A 115 -19.96 38.58 8.04
N ILE A 116 -19.55 39.12 6.90
CA ILE A 116 -18.73 40.33 6.77
C ILE A 116 -19.52 41.38 5.96
N PRO A 117 -20.30 42.27 6.59
CA PRO A 117 -21.26 43.13 5.89
C PRO A 117 -20.66 44.03 4.79
N ASP A 118 -19.44 44.53 5.01
CA ASP A 118 -18.74 45.44 4.09
C ASP A 118 -17.26 45.02 3.94
N PRO A 119 -16.98 43.95 3.17
CA PRO A 119 -15.67 43.33 3.14
C PRO A 119 -14.68 44.13 2.28
N ILE A 120 -13.40 43.99 2.60
CA ILE A 120 -12.26 44.32 1.74
C ILE A 120 -11.94 43.08 0.92
N ALA A 121 -11.86 43.20 -0.41
CA ALA A 121 -11.51 42.09 -1.29
C ALA A 121 -10.01 42.11 -1.61
N VAL A 122 -9.30 41.07 -1.21
CA VAL A 122 -7.90 40.84 -1.58
C VAL A 122 -7.87 39.86 -2.75
N MET A 123 -7.29 40.28 -3.88
CA MET A 123 -7.23 39.48 -5.12
C MET A 123 -5.82 39.41 -5.70
N SER A 124 -5.63 38.58 -6.72
CA SER A 124 -4.36 38.51 -7.42
C SER A 124 -4.05 39.82 -8.17
N PRO A 125 -2.79 40.28 -8.25
CA PRO A 125 -2.40 41.40 -9.10
C PRO A 125 -2.69 41.21 -10.60
N LYS A 126 -3.01 39.98 -11.02
CA LYS A 126 -3.38 39.64 -12.41
C LYS A 126 -4.85 39.93 -12.73
N GLU A 127 -5.67 40.17 -11.72
CA GLU A 127 -7.09 40.49 -11.87
C GLU A 127 -7.28 42.01 -11.84
N ASP A 128 -8.29 42.51 -12.57
CA ASP A 128 -8.53 43.95 -12.77
C ASP A 128 -9.90 44.42 -12.27
N PHE A 129 -10.53 43.64 -11.38
CA PHE A 129 -11.87 43.94 -10.88
C PHE A 129 -11.85 45.09 -9.88
N THR A 130 -12.78 46.04 -10.07
CA THR A 130 -12.93 47.21 -9.19
C THR A 130 -13.86 46.92 -8.00
N ALA A 131 -13.72 47.70 -6.93
CA ALA A 131 -14.60 47.62 -5.75
C ALA A 131 -16.08 47.81 -6.13
N THR A 132 -16.38 48.72 -7.06
CA THR A 132 -17.72 48.96 -7.59
C THR A 132 -18.26 47.76 -8.36
N GLU A 133 -17.43 47.12 -9.19
CA GLU A 133 -17.83 45.92 -9.91
C GLU A 133 -18.16 44.77 -8.95
N LEU A 134 -17.41 44.60 -7.88
CA LEU A 134 -17.62 43.52 -6.90
C LEU A 134 -18.65 43.85 -5.82
N GLY A 135 -18.96 45.13 -5.63
CA GLY A 135 -19.84 45.61 -4.57
C GLY A 135 -19.21 45.47 -3.18
N VAL A 136 -17.92 45.75 -3.06
CA VAL A 136 -17.12 45.66 -1.82
C VAL A 136 -16.61 47.05 -1.41
N ARG A 137 -16.07 47.19 -0.19
CA ARG A 137 -15.53 48.48 0.29
C ARG A 137 -14.35 48.96 -0.52
N SER A 138 -13.35 48.09 -0.65
CA SER A 138 -12.10 48.35 -1.34
C SER A 138 -11.55 47.05 -1.92
N VAL A 139 -10.65 47.20 -2.88
CA VAL A 139 -9.90 46.10 -3.47
C VAL A 139 -8.43 46.30 -3.14
N GLU A 140 -7.81 45.25 -2.64
CA GLU A 140 -6.37 45.14 -2.40
C GLU A 140 -5.82 43.99 -3.26
N THR A 141 -4.52 44.04 -3.56
CA THR A 141 -3.87 42.99 -4.35
C THR A 141 -2.75 42.34 -3.55
N ASP A 142 -2.71 41.01 -3.57
CA ASP A 142 -1.66 40.21 -2.93
C ASP A 142 -1.18 39.12 -3.90
N ALA A 143 0.13 39.04 -4.11
CA ALA A 143 0.77 38.05 -4.98
C ALA A 143 0.61 36.61 -4.49
N LEU A 144 0.30 36.40 -3.21
CA LEU A 144 -0.03 35.08 -2.66
C LEU A 144 -1.41 34.59 -3.09
N VAL A 145 -2.29 35.50 -3.53
CA VAL A 145 -3.60 35.14 -4.06
C VAL A 145 -3.47 34.69 -5.52
N ALA A 146 -3.82 33.44 -5.78
CA ALA A 146 -3.78 32.85 -7.12
C ALA A 146 -4.97 33.32 -7.98
N SER A 147 -6.16 32.77 -7.71
CA SER A 147 -7.41 33.07 -8.43
C SER A 147 -8.61 32.97 -7.49
N GLY A 148 -9.58 33.85 -7.63
CA GLY A 148 -10.61 34.11 -6.63
C GLY A 148 -10.25 35.29 -5.74
N LEU A 149 -10.80 35.30 -4.53
CA LEU A 149 -10.72 36.43 -3.62
C LEU A 149 -10.71 35.98 -2.17
N ILE A 150 -9.99 36.73 -1.35
CA ILE A 150 -10.06 36.64 0.10
C ILE A 150 -10.85 37.86 0.59
N LEU A 151 -11.89 37.63 1.39
CA LEU A 151 -12.73 38.70 1.92
C LEU A 151 -12.43 38.90 3.38
N ARG A 152 -11.98 40.11 3.73
CA ARG A 152 -11.59 40.47 5.09
C ARG A 152 -12.49 41.57 5.65
N SER A 153 -12.76 41.53 6.94
CA SER A 153 -13.35 42.67 7.65
C SER A 153 -12.35 43.82 7.79
N GLU A 154 -12.84 45.04 7.98
CA GLU A 154 -11.98 46.23 8.14
C GLU A 154 -10.99 46.12 9.30
N ASP A 155 -11.42 45.54 10.41
CA ASP A 155 -10.62 45.32 11.61
C ASP A 155 -9.70 44.10 11.51
N GLY A 156 -9.77 43.34 10.40
CA GLY A 156 -9.01 42.11 10.19
C GLY A 156 -9.42 40.93 11.08
N SER A 157 -10.51 41.05 11.84
CA SER A 157 -10.95 40.00 12.77
C SER A 157 -11.56 38.78 12.07
N PHE A 158 -12.15 38.97 10.88
CA PHE A 158 -12.72 37.92 10.07
C PHE A 158 -12.12 37.90 8.67
N GLU A 159 -11.79 36.70 8.21
CA GLU A 159 -11.32 36.44 6.86
C GLU A 159 -12.05 35.22 6.29
N ALA A 160 -12.53 35.35 5.05
CA ALA A 160 -13.19 34.30 4.31
C ALA A 160 -12.41 34.04 3.02
N ASP A 161 -11.76 32.88 2.96
CA ASP A 161 -11.05 32.43 1.77
C ASP A 161 -12.06 31.91 0.74
N MET A 162 -12.28 32.69 -0.31
CA MET A 162 -13.16 32.39 -1.44
C MET A 162 -12.34 32.16 -2.71
N GLN A 163 -11.09 31.68 -2.59
CA GLN A 163 -10.32 31.24 -3.74
C GLN A 163 -10.99 30.03 -4.41
N TYR A 164 -10.91 29.96 -5.74
CA TYR A 164 -11.50 28.84 -6.48
C TYR A 164 -10.99 27.49 -6.00
N ARG A 165 -9.69 27.39 -5.68
CA ARG A 165 -9.09 26.16 -5.14
C ARG A 165 -9.75 25.73 -3.84
N VAL A 166 -10.00 26.64 -2.90
CA VAL A 166 -10.56 26.32 -1.59
C VAL A 166 -12.02 25.88 -1.72
N ILE A 167 -12.80 26.60 -2.53
CA ILE A 167 -14.19 26.25 -2.80
C ILE A 167 -14.27 24.90 -3.53
N LEU A 168 -13.46 24.71 -4.57
CA LEU A 168 -13.42 23.46 -5.33
C LEU A 168 -12.97 22.29 -4.44
N GLN A 169 -11.96 22.47 -3.60
CA GLN A 169 -11.51 21.46 -2.63
C GLN A 169 -12.65 21.07 -1.70
N GLY A 170 -13.38 22.05 -1.14
CA GLY A 170 -14.53 21.78 -0.27
C GLY A 170 -15.65 21.01 -0.98
N ILE A 171 -15.90 21.28 -2.26
CA ILE A 171 -16.87 20.52 -3.06
C ILE A 171 -16.35 19.13 -3.38
N TRP A 172 -15.07 19.03 -3.74
CA TRP A 172 -14.38 17.80 -4.11
C TRP A 172 -14.41 16.81 -2.97
N ASP A 173 -14.00 17.22 -1.76
CA ASP A 173 -13.96 16.36 -0.58
C ASP A 173 -15.35 15.84 -0.18
N LYS A 174 -16.38 16.70 -0.29
CA LYS A 174 -17.78 16.30 -0.04
C LYS A 174 -18.32 15.32 -1.06
N ASN A 175 -17.79 15.31 -2.28
CA ASN A 175 -18.28 14.50 -3.39
C ASN A 175 -17.27 13.43 -3.83
N LEU A 176 -16.18 13.21 -3.09
CA LEU A 176 -15.07 12.35 -3.51
C LEU A 176 -15.53 10.95 -3.88
N LYS A 177 -16.46 10.38 -3.11
CA LYS A 177 -17.05 9.08 -3.42
C LYS A 177 -17.74 9.09 -4.79
N LYS A 178 -18.64 10.04 -5.04
CA LYS A 178 -19.36 10.14 -6.32
C LYS A 178 -18.40 10.36 -7.48
N ILE A 179 -17.37 11.18 -7.29
CA ILE A 179 -16.34 11.44 -8.30
C ILE A 179 -15.55 10.16 -8.58
N SER A 180 -15.16 9.42 -7.55
CA SER A 180 -14.49 8.12 -7.67
C SER A 180 -15.35 7.10 -8.42
N ASP A 181 -16.64 7.00 -8.06
CA ASP A 181 -17.59 6.08 -8.70
C ASP A 181 -17.75 6.43 -10.21
N ILE A 182 -17.81 7.73 -10.56
CA ILE A 182 -17.88 8.18 -11.97
C ILE A 182 -16.61 7.82 -12.75
N LEU A 183 -15.43 8.02 -12.16
CA LEU A 183 -14.16 7.87 -12.85
C LEU A 183 -13.70 6.41 -12.95
N PHE A 184 -14.04 5.58 -11.96
CA PHE A 184 -13.47 4.24 -11.81
C PHE A 184 -14.51 3.11 -11.77
N GLY A 185 -15.80 3.42 -11.64
CA GLY A 185 -16.90 2.44 -11.59
C GLY A 185 -17.22 1.98 -10.17
#